data_AF-A0A0M4D9M1-F1
#
_entry.id   AF-A0A0M4D9M1-F1
#
_cell.length_a   1.000
_cell.length_b   1.000
_cell.length_c   1.000
_cell.angle_alpha   90.00
_cell.angle_beta   90.00
_cell.angle_gamma   90.00
#
_symmetry.space_group_name_H-M   'P 1'
#
loop_
_entity.id
_entity.type
_entity.pdbx_description
1 polymer ?
#
loop_
_entity_poly.entity_id
_entity_poly.type
_entity_poly.pdbx_seq_one_letter_code
_entity_poly.pdbx_strand_id
1 'polypeptide(L)'
;MDQGVAAVIAAGVAGVVGVTGSLIGMRMGRRQVSDQAQVEHEQWLRGQRQEAYIAVLDVWDTAVKGLRRMVEEEAENQVLGTRYEEERDGHERDVWSDLGERVCAEVDDLSVDAFKVLERVQVLGPESVDKTAINLEDALHFMCGAIRARTGTREWPDYAGFSEAVRVTTNARQDFMSASRSVLRSAPRPGKR
;
A
#
# COMPACT_ATOMS: atom_id res chain seq x y z
N MET A 1 -50.06 49.75 -41.24
CA MET A 1 -48.99 50.20 -40.32
C MET A 1 -48.61 48.96 -39.53
N ASP A 2 -47.86 47.99 -40.10
CA ASP A 2 -47.80 46.64 -39.50
C ASP A 2 -46.43 45.96 -39.54
N GLN A 3 -45.40 46.59 -40.11
CA GLN A 3 -44.04 46.01 -40.16
C GLN A 3 -43.13 46.48 -39.02
N GLY A 4 -43.34 47.71 -38.50
CA GLY A 4 -42.52 48.26 -37.41
C GLY A 4 -42.78 47.62 -36.05
N VAL A 5 -44.01 47.20 -35.78
CA VAL A 5 -44.39 46.56 -34.51
C VAL A 5 -43.90 45.11 -34.46
N ALA A 6 -43.96 44.37 -35.57
CA ALA A 6 -43.45 43.01 -35.67
C ALA A 6 -41.92 42.94 -35.47
N ALA A 7 -41.17 43.90 -36.01
CA ALA A 7 -39.72 43.97 -35.86
C ALA A 7 -39.28 44.26 -34.42
N VAL A 8 -40.00 45.14 -33.71
CA VAL A 8 -39.71 45.46 -32.29
C VAL A 8 -40.02 44.28 -31.37
N ILE A 9 -41.10 43.54 -31.63
CA ILE A 9 -41.44 42.32 -30.87
C ILE A 9 -40.42 41.20 -31.14
N ALA A 10 -40.02 40.99 -32.39
CA ALA A 10 -39.01 39.98 -32.74
C ALA A 10 -37.63 40.27 -32.12
N ALA A 11 -37.21 41.55 -32.11
CA ALA A 11 -35.94 41.97 -31.50
C ALA A 11 -35.96 41.83 -29.96
N GLY A 12 -37.10 42.11 -29.31
CA GLY A 12 -37.27 41.93 -27.87
C GLY A 12 -37.21 40.46 -27.42
N VAL A 13 -37.85 39.56 -28.17
CA VAL A 13 -37.82 38.11 -27.88
C VAL A 13 -36.43 37.51 -28.14
N ALA A 14 -35.75 37.91 -29.22
CA ALA A 14 -34.40 37.45 -29.52
C ALA A 14 -33.38 37.91 -28.46
N GLY A 15 -33.51 39.15 -27.94
CA GLY A 15 -32.64 39.68 -26.88
C GLY A 15 -32.79 38.94 -25.55
N VAL A 16 -34.02 38.61 -25.13
CA VAL A 16 -34.28 37.89 -23.88
C VAL A 16 -33.85 36.42 -23.98
N VAL A 17 -34.08 35.76 -25.12
CA VAL A 17 -33.62 34.37 -25.35
C VAL A 17 -32.10 34.29 -25.43
N GLY A 18 -31.43 35.27 -26.05
CA GLY A 18 -29.95 35.33 -26.12
C GLY A 18 -29.28 35.55 -24.76
N VAL A 19 -29.84 36.41 -23.90
CA VAL A 19 -29.29 36.68 -22.55
C VAL A 19 -29.60 35.53 -21.58
N THR A 20 -30.78 34.92 -21.67
CA THR A 20 -31.13 33.76 -20.82
C THR A 20 -30.35 32.51 -21.24
N GLY A 21 -30.17 32.28 -22.55
CA GLY A 21 -29.36 31.18 -23.09
C GLY A 21 -27.88 31.29 -22.75
N SER A 22 -27.32 32.52 -22.72
CA SER A 22 -25.91 32.74 -22.33
C SER A 22 -25.66 32.56 -20.83
N LEU A 23 -26.61 32.92 -19.96
CA LEU A 23 -26.53 32.63 -18.52
C LEU A 23 -26.68 31.13 -18.19
N ILE A 24 -27.57 30.42 -18.88
CA ILE A 24 -27.71 28.96 -18.75
C ILE A 24 -26.47 28.27 -19.31
N GLY A 25 -25.93 28.73 -20.44
CA GLY A 25 -24.69 28.23 -21.04
C GLY A 25 -23.47 28.42 -20.15
N MET A 26 -23.30 29.58 -19.50
CA MET A 26 -22.23 29.79 -18.52
C MET A 26 -22.38 28.88 -17.29
N ARG A 27 -23.61 28.69 -16.79
CA ARG A 27 -23.85 27.86 -15.60
C ARG A 27 -23.71 26.37 -15.89
N MET A 28 -24.10 25.91 -17.08
CA MET A 28 -23.86 24.55 -17.55
C MET A 28 -22.38 24.32 -17.90
N GLY A 29 -21.70 25.28 -18.53
CA GLY A 29 -20.27 25.18 -18.82
C GLY A 29 -19.41 25.12 -17.54
N ARG A 30 -19.73 25.91 -16.51
CA ARG A 30 -19.03 25.81 -15.21
C ARG A 30 -19.29 24.48 -14.51
N ARG A 31 -20.47 23.89 -14.68
CA ARG A 31 -20.78 22.54 -14.16
C ARG A 31 -20.00 21.48 -14.91
N GLN A 32 -19.98 21.54 -16.25
CA GLN A 32 -19.25 20.60 -17.08
C GLN A 32 -17.74 20.63 -16.80
N VAL A 33 -17.15 21.81 -16.62
CA VAL A 33 -15.73 21.94 -16.25
C VAL A 33 -15.46 21.43 -14.84
N SER A 34 -16.38 21.65 -13.88
CA SER A 34 -16.26 21.11 -12.52
C SER A 34 -16.35 19.58 -12.50
N ASP A 35 -17.31 19.01 -13.23
CA ASP A 35 -17.51 17.56 -13.30
C ASP A 35 -16.33 16.89 -14.03
N GLN A 36 -15.81 17.53 -15.08
CA GLN A 36 -14.62 17.06 -15.79
C GLN A 36 -13.37 17.11 -14.89
N ALA A 37 -13.13 18.22 -14.19
CA ALA A 37 -12.00 18.35 -13.28
C ALA A 37 -12.08 17.33 -12.13
N GLN A 38 -13.28 17.04 -11.63
CA GLN A 38 -13.47 16.01 -10.61
C GLN A 38 -13.12 14.61 -11.14
N VAL A 39 -13.61 14.26 -12.34
CA VAL A 39 -13.31 12.95 -12.95
C VAL A 39 -11.81 12.80 -13.24
N GLU A 40 -11.16 13.84 -13.77
CA GLU A 40 -9.71 13.83 -14.02
C GLU A 40 -8.92 13.67 -12.71
N HIS A 41 -9.30 14.38 -11.64
CA HIS A 41 -8.66 14.24 -10.33
C HIS A 41 -8.85 12.84 -9.73
N GLU A 42 -10.05 12.27 -9.84
CA GLU A 42 -10.33 10.90 -9.36
C GLU A 42 -9.54 9.85 -10.14
N GLN A 43 -9.39 10.01 -11.46
CA GLN A 43 -8.57 9.13 -12.29
C GLN A 43 -7.08 9.24 -11.92
N TRP A 44 -6.58 10.46 -11.72
CA TRP A 44 -5.21 10.70 -11.30
C TRP A 44 -4.92 10.05 -9.94
N LEU A 45 -5.83 10.24 -8.95
CA LEU A 45 -5.69 9.64 -7.63
C LEU A 45 -5.75 8.10 -7.68
N ARG A 46 -6.60 7.54 -8.54
CA ARG A 46 -6.66 6.09 -8.76
C ARG A 46 -5.34 5.55 -9.33
N GLY A 47 -4.72 6.27 -10.26
CA GLY A 47 -3.39 5.92 -10.79
C GLY A 47 -2.33 5.90 -9.69
N GLN A 48 -2.26 6.97 -8.89
CA GLN A 48 -1.33 7.06 -7.74
C GLN A 48 -1.53 5.94 -6.72
N ARG A 49 -2.78 5.58 -6.42
CA ARG A 49 -3.10 4.46 -5.52
C ARG A 49 -2.65 3.12 -6.10
N GLN A 50 -2.91 2.88 -7.39
CA GLN A 50 -2.48 1.65 -8.04
C GLN A 50 -0.96 1.48 -7.97
N GLU A 51 -0.20 2.54 -8.28
CA GLU A 51 1.27 2.53 -8.18
C GLU A 51 1.73 2.24 -6.74
N ALA A 52 1.14 2.91 -5.74
CA ALA A 52 1.48 2.71 -4.34
C ALA A 52 1.17 1.28 -3.86
N TYR A 53 0.02 0.71 -4.22
CA TYR A 53 -0.38 -0.64 -3.81
C TYR A 53 0.52 -1.71 -4.43
N ILE A 54 0.92 -1.53 -5.69
CA ILE A 54 1.86 -2.44 -6.36
C ILE A 54 3.23 -2.37 -5.70
N ALA A 55 3.73 -1.15 -5.42
CA ALA A 55 5.01 -0.96 -4.75
C ALA A 55 5.04 -1.62 -3.36
N VAL A 56 3.95 -1.48 -2.58
CA VAL A 56 3.81 -2.20 -1.30
C VAL A 56 3.92 -3.70 -1.51
N LEU A 57 3.13 -4.30 -2.40
CA LEU A 57 3.15 -5.75 -2.59
C LEU A 57 4.53 -6.28 -3.02
N ASP A 58 5.22 -5.56 -3.89
CA ASP A 58 6.53 -5.99 -4.42
C ASP A 58 7.64 -5.94 -3.35
N VAL A 59 7.77 -4.80 -2.66
CA VAL A 59 8.78 -4.62 -1.61
C VAL A 59 8.45 -5.50 -0.40
N TRP A 60 7.17 -5.59 -0.03
CA TRP A 60 6.73 -6.46 1.06
C TRP A 60 7.03 -7.93 0.80
N ASP A 61 6.69 -8.43 -0.39
CA ASP A 61 6.95 -9.82 -0.76
C ASP A 61 8.46 -10.10 -0.80
N THR A 62 9.26 -9.12 -1.22
CA THR A 62 10.72 -9.21 -1.20
C THR A 62 11.26 -9.30 0.24
N ALA A 63 10.79 -8.44 1.13
CA ALA A 63 11.15 -8.47 2.55
C ALA A 63 10.79 -9.81 3.20
N VAL A 64 9.54 -10.26 3.05
CA VAL A 64 9.07 -11.54 3.62
C VAL A 64 9.84 -12.73 3.07
N LYS A 65 10.19 -12.73 1.78
CA LYS A 65 11.04 -13.79 1.19
C LYS A 65 12.45 -13.77 1.76
N GLY A 66 13.06 -12.60 1.89
CA GLY A 66 14.39 -12.46 2.51
C GLY A 66 14.40 -13.00 3.93
N LEU A 67 13.42 -12.57 4.73
CA LEU A 67 13.24 -13.02 6.12
C LEU A 67 13.03 -14.53 6.24
N ARG A 68 12.28 -15.16 5.31
CA ARG A 68 12.14 -16.63 5.27
C ARG A 68 13.43 -17.33 4.93
N ARG A 69 14.12 -16.84 3.90
CA ARG A 69 15.39 -17.42 3.45
C ARG A 69 16.41 -17.45 4.57
N MET A 70 16.49 -16.41 5.41
CA MET A 70 17.39 -16.40 6.58
C MET A 70 17.14 -17.60 7.52
N VAL A 71 15.87 -17.90 7.82
CA VAL A 71 15.50 -19.02 8.72
C VAL A 71 15.73 -20.37 8.03
N GLU A 72 15.49 -20.45 6.72
CA GLU A 72 15.71 -21.66 5.91
C GLU A 72 17.20 -22.00 5.79
N GLU A 73 18.05 -21.01 5.51
CA GLU A 73 19.52 -21.16 5.45
C GLU A 73 20.08 -21.62 6.80
N GLU A 74 19.56 -21.12 7.92
CA GLU A 74 19.94 -21.63 9.23
C GLU A 74 19.54 -23.09 9.44
N ALA A 75 18.31 -23.44 9.07
CA ALA A 75 17.85 -24.83 9.20
C ALA A 75 18.76 -25.79 8.42
N GLU A 76 19.24 -25.37 7.24
CA GLU A 76 20.21 -26.13 6.45
C GLU A 76 21.57 -26.25 7.17
N ASN A 77 22.10 -25.16 7.73
CA ASN A 77 23.36 -25.17 8.49
C ASN A 77 23.31 -26.09 9.72
N GLN A 78 22.17 -26.14 10.42
CA GLN A 78 22.01 -27.03 11.57
C GLN A 78 21.98 -28.51 11.17
N VAL A 79 21.36 -28.84 10.03
CA VAL A 79 21.32 -30.22 9.51
C VAL A 79 22.70 -30.67 9.00
N LEU A 80 23.43 -29.79 8.34
CA LEU A 80 24.77 -30.08 7.82
C LEU A 80 25.85 -30.14 8.91
N GLY A 81 25.53 -29.71 10.13
CA GLY A 81 26.46 -29.74 11.25
C GLY A 81 27.55 -28.67 11.21
N THR A 82 27.58 -27.83 10.18
CA THR A 82 28.59 -26.79 9.94
C THR A 82 28.70 -25.83 11.13
N ARG A 83 27.56 -25.49 11.74
CA ARG A 83 27.52 -24.60 12.90
C ARG A 83 28.10 -25.22 14.18
N TYR A 84 27.94 -26.53 14.34
CA TYR A 84 28.46 -27.25 15.51
C TYR A 84 29.97 -27.49 15.42
N GLU A 85 30.54 -27.49 14.21
CA GLU A 85 31.99 -27.54 14.00
C GLU A 85 32.65 -26.22 14.44
N GLU A 86 32.03 -25.06 14.15
CA GLU A 86 32.50 -23.75 14.62
C GLU A 86 32.42 -23.58 16.15
N GLU A 87 31.39 -24.13 16.80
CA GLU A 87 31.29 -24.14 18.28
C GLU A 87 32.44 -24.91 18.96
N ARG A 88 32.90 -26.00 18.32
CA ARG A 88 33.87 -26.94 18.90
C ARG A 88 35.26 -26.34 19.11
N ASP A 89 35.58 -25.27 18.37
CA ASP A 89 36.86 -24.56 18.47
C ASP A 89 36.93 -23.58 19.66
N GLY A 90 35.97 -23.63 20.59
CA GLY A 90 36.05 -22.97 21.90
C GLY A 90 35.59 -21.52 21.93
N HIS A 91 34.91 -21.04 20.88
CA HIS A 91 34.46 -19.65 20.71
C HIS A 91 32.92 -19.53 20.79
N GLU A 92 32.27 -20.41 21.56
CA GLU A 92 30.80 -20.54 21.62
C GLU A 92 30.08 -19.22 21.91
N ARG A 93 30.62 -18.38 22.80
CA ARG A 93 29.99 -17.09 23.16
C ARG A 93 30.08 -16.06 22.02
N ASP A 94 31.12 -16.12 21.21
CA ASP A 94 31.35 -15.18 20.10
C ASP A 94 30.48 -15.59 18.89
N VAL A 95 30.37 -16.89 18.58
CA VAL A 95 29.59 -17.41 17.44
C VAL A 95 28.11 -17.05 17.51
N TRP A 96 27.48 -17.19 18.68
CA TRP A 96 26.07 -16.87 18.84
C TRP A 96 25.83 -15.35 18.91
N SER A 97 26.71 -14.60 19.57
CA SER A 97 26.63 -13.14 19.60
C SER A 97 26.71 -12.54 18.19
N ASP A 98 27.71 -12.97 17.41
CA ASP A 98 27.91 -12.52 16.03
C ASP A 98 26.75 -12.89 15.11
N LEU A 99 26.13 -14.05 15.34
CA LEU A 99 24.88 -14.41 14.65
C LEU A 99 23.76 -13.44 15.00
N GLY A 100 23.60 -13.14 16.29
CA GLY A 100 22.55 -12.25 16.76
C GLY A 100 22.67 -10.86 16.15
N GLU A 101 23.88 -10.29 16.12
CA GLU A 101 24.15 -9.00 15.48
C GLU A 101 23.84 -9.02 13.98
N ARG A 102 24.32 -10.05 13.27
CA ARG A 102 24.10 -10.22 11.83
C ARG A 102 22.61 -10.35 11.49
N VAL A 103 21.89 -11.21 12.20
CA VAL A 103 20.45 -11.43 11.99
C VAL A 103 19.68 -10.14 12.28
N CYS A 104 19.99 -9.42 13.36
CA CYS A 104 19.33 -8.16 13.66
C CYS A 104 19.52 -7.13 12.55
N ALA A 105 20.76 -6.95 12.07
CA ALA A 105 21.11 -6.04 11.00
C ALA A 105 20.39 -6.40 9.68
N GLU A 106 20.42 -7.67 9.29
CA GLU A 106 19.77 -8.11 8.04
C GLU A 106 18.23 -7.98 8.12
N VAL A 107 17.63 -8.25 9.28
CA VAL A 107 16.18 -8.03 9.49
C VAL A 107 15.83 -6.54 9.39
N ASP A 108 16.66 -5.63 9.91
CA ASP A 108 16.45 -4.19 9.75
C ASP A 108 16.55 -3.79 8.28
N ASP A 109 17.62 -4.20 7.59
CA ASP A 109 17.84 -3.90 6.17
C ASP A 109 16.69 -4.38 5.28
N LEU A 110 16.17 -5.58 5.52
CA LEU A 110 15.06 -6.15 4.76
C LEU A 110 13.72 -5.46 5.03
N SER A 111 13.52 -4.88 6.21
CA SER A 111 12.21 -4.36 6.63
C SER A 111 12.04 -2.85 6.41
N VAL A 112 13.13 -2.08 6.43
CA VAL A 112 13.10 -0.60 6.31
C VAL A 112 12.35 -0.12 5.07
N ASP A 113 12.62 -0.70 3.91
CA ASP A 113 11.97 -0.24 2.67
C ASP A 113 10.51 -0.65 2.59
N ALA A 114 10.15 -1.79 3.20
CA ALA A 114 8.78 -2.25 3.31
C ALA A 114 7.92 -1.30 4.17
N PHE A 115 8.47 -0.78 5.27
CA PHE A 115 7.78 0.21 6.09
C PHE A 115 7.56 1.55 5.35
N LYS A 116 8.60 2.05 4.65
CA LYS A 116 8.47 3.31 3.88
C LYS A 116 7.36 3.28 2.84
N VAL A 117 7.19 2.16 2.12
CA VAL A 117 6.14 2.05 1.10
C VAL A 117 4.75 1.94 1.72
N LEU A 118 4.64 1.37 2.93
CA LEU A 118 3.37 1.30 3.68
C LEU A 118 2.91 2.69 4.14
N GLU A 119 3.82 3.54 4.64
CA GLU A 119 3.50 4.93 5.00
C GLU A 119 2.83 5.69 3.84
N ARG A 120 3.34 5.52 2.61
CA ARG A 120 2.75 6.14 1.43
C ARG A 120 1.30 5.69 1.19
N VAL A 121 1.00 4.41 1.45
CA VAL A 121 -0.36 3.89 1.31
C VAL A 121 -1.28 4.41 2.42
N GLN A 122 -0.80 4.54 3.65
CA GLN A 122 -1.57 5.13 4.75
C GLN A 122 -1.97 6.59 4.44
N VAL A 123 -1.10 7.35 3.76
CA VAL A 123 -1.39 8.74 3.35
C VAL A 123 -2.38 8.83 2.17
N LEU A 124 -2.29 7.94 1.19
CA LEU A 124 -3.06 8.04 -0.07
C LEU A 124 -4.33 7.17 -0.10
N GLY A 125 -4.37 6.15 0.76
CA GLY A 125 -5.40 5.13 0.77
C GLY A 125 -6.72 5.63 1.37
N PRO A 126 -7.86 5.07 0.95
CA PRO A 126 -9.07 5.17 1.74
C PRO A 126 -8.91 4.35 3.03
N GLU A 127 -9.69 4.69 4.06
CA GLU A 127 -9.68 4.07 5.39
C GLU A 127 -9.66 2.53 5.36
N SER A 128 -10.41 1.92 4.44
CA SER A 128 -10.44 0.46 4.29
C SER A 128 -9.09 -0.16 3.91
N VAL A 129 -8.27 0.54 3.12
CA VAL A 129 -6.94 0.07 2.71
C VAL A 129 -5.89 0.46 3.74
N ASP A 130 -6.01 1.66 4.30
CA ASP A 130 -5.17 2.14 5.40
C ASP A 130 -5.16 1.14 6.58
N LYS A 131 -6.33 0.72 7.05
CA LYS A 131 -6.46 -0.32 8.08
C LYS A 131 -5.73 -1.61 7.73
N THR A 132 -5.82 -2.06 6.49
CA THR A 132 -5.12 -3.29 6.06
C THR A 132 -3.61 -3.07 5.86
N ALA A 133 -3.17 -1.83 5.61
CA ALA A 133 -1.75 -1.47 5.55
C ALA A 133 -1.12 -1.48 6.95
N ILE A 134 -1.84 -0.99 7.96
CA ILE A 134 -1.44 -1.12 9.38
C ILE A 134 -1.32 -2.59 9.76
N ASN A 135 -2.32 -3.42 9.40
CA ASN A 135 -2.23 -4.86 9.67
C ASN A 135 -1.06 -5.55 8.95
N LEU A 136 -0.68 -5.06 7.76
CA LEU A 136 0.54 -5.50 7.10
C LEU A 136 1.73 -5.14 7.96
N GLU A 137 1.94 -3.85 8.26
CA GLU A 137 3.03 -3.34 9.12
C GLU A 137 3.20 -4.14 10.41
N ASP A 138 2.11 -4.33 11.16
CA ASP A 138 2.08 -5.13 12.39
C ASP A 138 2.54 -6.58 12.15
N ALA A 139 2.15 -7.16 11.02
CA ALA A 139 2.59 -8.50 10.65
C ALA A 139 4.09 -8.56 10.26
N LEU A 140 4.68 -7.51 9.66
CA LEU A 140 6.16 -7.49 9.49
C LEU A 140 6.79 -7.44 10.86
N HIS A 141 6.34 -6.52 11.71
CA HIS A 141 6.92 -6.33 13.02
C HIS A 141 6.87 -7.61 13.84
N PHE A 142 5.75 -8.33 13.77
CA PHE A 142 5.61 -9.62 14.40
C PHE A 142 6.58 -10.67 13.82
N MET A 143 6.76 -10.72 12.49
CA MET A 143 7.71 -11.63 11.85
C MET A 143 9.17 -11.30 12.15
N CYS A 144 9.56 -10.02 12.09
CA CYS A 144 10.86 -9.53 12.51
C CYS A 144 11.11 -9.86 13.99
N GLY A 145 10.10 -9.67 14.84
CA GLY A 145 10.14 -10.03 16.25
C GLY A 145 10.32 -11.52 16.48
N ALA A 146 9.61 -12.37 15.72
CA ALA A 146 9.75 -13.82 15.79
C ALA A 146 11.12 -14.31 15.32
N ILE A 147 11.72 -13.68 14.30
CA ILE A 147 13.08 -14.00 13.84
C ILE A 147 14.11 -13.54 14.86
N ARG A 148 13.94 -12.36 15.46
CA ARG A 148 14.82 -11.85 16.52
C ARG A 148 14.61 -12.55 17.85
N ALA A 149 13.50 -13.26 18.03
CA ALA A 149 13.27 -14.02 19.23
C ALA A 149 14.36 -15.09 19.33
N ARG A 150 15.06 -15.12 20.46
CA ARG A 150 16.12 -16.08 20.78
C ARG A 150 17.37 -15.98 19.90
N THR A 151 17.52 -14.95 19.06
CA THR A 151 18.81 -14.68 18.41
C THR A 151 19.90 -14.52 19.47
N GLY A 152 21.12 -14.96 19.15
CA GLY A 152 22.19 -15.00 20.15
C GLY A 152 22.15 -16.23 21.06
N THR A 153 21.29 -17.20 20.79
CA THR A 153 21.19 -18.44 21.57
C THR A 153 21.11 -19.66 20.66
N ARG A 154 21.47 -20.83 21.21
CA ARG A 154 21.36 -22.13 20.56
C ARG A 154 19.92 -22.56 20.26
N GLU A 155 18.93 -21.88 20.84
CA GLU A 155 17.51 -22.12 20.60
C GLU A 155 16.98 -21.39 19.36
N TRP A 156 17.83 -20.64 18.65
CA TRP A 156 17.47 -20.00 17.39
C TRP A 156 17.54 -21.00 16.22
N PRO A 157 16.59 -20.98 15.28
CA PRO A 157 15.39 -20.15 15.23
C PRO A 157 14.24 -20.65 16.11
N ASP A 158 13.41 -19.75 16.63
CA ASP A 158 12.11 -20.11 17.23
C ASP A 158 11.13 -20.55 16.12
N TYR A 159 11.21 -21.81 15.69
CA TYR A 159 10.38 -22.34 14.60
C TYR A 159 8.87 -22.22 14.86
N ALA A 160 8.44 -22.39 16.12
CA ALA A 160 7.04 -22.28 16.48
C ALA A 160 6.56 -20.84 16.31
N GLY A 161 7.27 -19.87 16.91
CA GLY A 161 6.98 -18.44 16.74
C GLY A 161 7.04 -17.99 15.28
N PHE A 162 8.04 -18.46 14.54
CA PHE A 162 8.22 -18.13 13.13
C PHE A 162 7.09 -18.66 12.24
N SER A 163 6.65 -19.90 12.47
CA SER A 163 5.55 -20.50 11.69
C SER A 163 4.23 -19.74 11.88
N GLU A 164 3.96 -19.28 13.10
CA GLU A 164 2.80 -18.45 13.40
C GLU A 164 2.92 -17.07 12.75
N ALA A 165 4.10 -16.46 12.80
CA ALA A 165 4.35 -15.19 12.10
C ALA A 165 4.15 -15.31 10.59
N VAL A 166 4.64 -16.38 9.97
CA VAL A 166 4.41 -16.70 8.56
C VAL A 166 2.91 -16.75 8.23
N ARG A 167 2.10 -17.36 9.10
CA ARG A 167 0.65 -17.45 8.93
C ARG A 167 -0.01 -16.07 9.02
N VAL A 168 0.33 -15.28 10.03
CA VAL A 168 -0.18 -13.92 10.25
C VAL A 168 0.16 -13.02 9.05
N THR A 169 1.42 -13.02 8.60
CA THR A 169 1.88 -12.22 7.44
C THR A 169 1.17 -12.63 6.15
N THR A 170 0.93 -13.92 5.94
CA THR A 170 0.19 -14.40 4.77
C THR A 170 -1.26 -13.90 4.75
N ASN A 171 -1.93 -13.94 5.91
CA ASN A 171 -3.30 -13.44 6.03
C ASN A 171 -3.38 -11.93 5.82
N ALA A 172 -2.51 -11.15 6.47
CA ALA A 172 -2.46 -9.69 6.32
C ALA A 172 -2.27 -9.27 4.85
N ARG A 173 -1.40 -9.99 4.12
CA ARG A 173 -1.20 -9.78 2.67
C ARG A 173 -2.47 -10.05 1.86
N GLN A 174 -3.21 -11.12 2.17
CA GLN A 174 -4.46 -11.44 1.47
C GLN A 174 -5.54 -10.38 1.72
N ASP A 175 -5.64 -9.89 2.96
CA ASP A 175 -6.58 -8.85 3.35
C ASP A 175 -6.26 -7.53 2.63
N PHE A 176 -4.99 -7.12 2.61
CA PHE A 176 -4.55 -5.93 1.90
C PHE A 176 -4.82 -6.01 0.39
N MET A 177 -4.51 -7.14 -0.25
CA MET A 177 -4.79 -7.34 -1.66
C MET A 177 -6.30 -7.30 -1.95
N SER A 178 -7.12 -7.87 -1.06
CA SER A 178 -8.57 -7.86 -1.20
C SER A 178 -9.15 -6.46 -1.08
N ALA A 179 -8.72 -5.68 -0.09
CA ALA A 179 -9.12 -4.29 0.10
C ALA A 179 -8.68 -3.41 -1.08
N SER A 180 -7.43 -3.52 -1.49
CA SER A 180 -6.87 -2.80 -2.64
C SER A 180 -7.64 -3.08 -3.93
N ARG A 181 -7.97 -4.33 -4.20
CA ARG A 181 -8.79 -4.72 -5.36
C ARG A 181 -10.19 -4.14 -5.30
N SER A 182 -10.82 -4.10 -4.12
CA SER A 182 -12.16 -3.53 -3.94
C SER A 182 -12.19 -2.05 -4.31
N VAL A 183 -11.20 -1.29 -3.82
CA VAL A 183 -11.05 0.14 -4.11
C VAL A 183 -10.78 0.36 -5.60
N LEU A 184 -9.84 -0.38 -6.18
CA LEU A 184 -9.49 -0.22 -7.60
C LEU A 184 -10.59 -0.66 -8.56
N ARG A 185 -11.53 -1.52 -8.14
CA ARG A 185 -12.67 -1.95 -8.98
C ARG A 185 -13.87 -1.03 -8.89
N SER A 186 -13.94 -0.20 -7.85
CA SER A 186 -15.04 0.74 -7.69
C SER A 186 -14.97 1.82 -8.76
N ALA A 187 -16.04 1.97 -9.54
CA ALA A 187 -16.11 3.00 -10.58
C ALA A 187 -16.12 4.41 -9.95
N PRO A 188 -15.47 5.40 -10.58
CA PRO A 188 -15.64 6.82 -10.24
C PRO A 188 -17.13 7.14 -10.21
N ARG A 189 -17.62 7.68 -9.09
CA ARG A 189 -19.01 8.09 -8.98
C ARG A 189 -19.07 9.58 -9.26
N PRO A 190 -19.71 10.03 -10.35
CA PRO A 190 -19.96 11.45 -10.52
C PRO A 190 -20.72 11.95 -9.29
N GLY A 191 -20.26 13.07 -8.73
CA GLY A 191 -20.73 13.58 -7.44
C GLY A 191 -22.26 13.63 -7.39
N LYS A 192 -22.88 12.75 -6.59
CA LYS A 192 -24.28 12.90 -6.21
C LYS A 192 -24.32 14.02 -5.18
N ARG A 193 -24.81 15.18 -5.59
CA ARG A 193 -25.39 16.15 -4.65
C ARG A 193 -26.66 15.58 -4.05
#